data_AF-A0A5P8LWB2-F1
#
_entry.id   AF-A0A5P8LWB2-F1
#
_cell.length_a   1.000
_cell.length_b   1.000
_cell.length_c   1.000
_cell.angle_alpha   90.00
_cell.angle_beta   90.00
_cell.angle_gamma   90.00
#
_symmetry.space_group_name_H-M   'P 1'
#
loop_
_entity.id
_entity.type
_entity.pdbx_description
1 polymer ?
#
loop_
_entity_poly.entity_id
_entity_poly.type
_entity_poly.pdbx_seq_one_letter_code
_entity_poly.pdbx_strand_id
1 'polypeptide(L)'
;MSNKNKTISFRVSQEKFETLRGIAEERDISLSAVFRDYVDLLVAHDGQVEVVPEHELNEATDTEETTESFPPKVEVPKSFVREHERLELEADHLREQLEEHKRYVTQLRQQLDEHDQEDIVQLEDLDGEDDDDASYRIGSFDDLD
;
A
#
# COMPACT_ATOMS: atom_id res chain seq x y z
N MET A 1 32.28 23.58 -53.46
CA MET A 1 33.20 23.97 -52.39
C MET A 1 34.27 22.88 -52.27
N SER A 2 35.55 23.23 -52.38
CA SER A 2 36.68 22.29 -52.46
C SER A 2 36.79 21.43 -51.19
N ASN A 3 36.58 20.12 -51.30
CA ASN A 3 36.78 19.17 -50.20
C ASN A 3 38.28 18.99 -49.92
N LYS A 4 38.84 19.91 -49.13
CA LYS A 4 40.16 19.73 -48.52
C LYS A 4 40.02 18.77 -47.35
N ASN A 5 40.18 17.48 -47.61
CA ASN A 5 40.21 16.47 -46.57
C ASN A 5 41.46 16.72 -45.69
N LYS A 6 41.25 17.36 -44.53
CA LYS A 6 42.30 17.55 -43.53
C LYS A 6 42.43 16.26 -42.73
N THR A 7 43.60 15.63 -42.79
CA THR A 7 43.92 14.50 -41.90
C THR A 7 44.27 15.06 -40.53
N ILE A 8 43.52 14.65 -39.52
CA ILE A 8 43.75 15.00 -38.12
C ILE A 8 44.16 13.73 -37.40
N SER A 9 45.34 13.73 -36.79
CA SER A 9 45.83 12.63 -35.96
C SER A 9 45.53 12.92 -34.50
N PHE A 10 44.84 12.01 -33.81
CA PHE A 10 44.54 12.09 -32.38
C PHE A 10 45.23 10.93 -31.64
N ARG A 11 45.57 11.15 -30.37
CA ARG A 11 46.11 10.11 -29.48
C ARG A 11 44.98 9.60 -28.60
N VAL A 12 44.84 8.28 -28.51
CA VAL A 12 43.86 7.61 -27.65
C VAL A 12 44.58 6.56 -26.81
N SER A 13 44.04 6.24 -25.64
CA SER A 13 44.44 5.04 -24.91
C SER A 13 44.12 3.79 -25.71
N GLN A 14 44.94 2.75 -25.53
CA GLN A 14 44.75 1.48 -26.23
C GLN A 14 43.38 0.85 -25.95
N GLU A 15 42.92 0.91 -24.70
CA GLU A 15 41.61 0.38 -24.28
C GLU A 15 40.45 1.03 -25.05
N LYS A 16 40.43 2.37 -25.16
CA LYS A 16 39.38 3.08 -25.89
C LYS A 16 39.47 2.85 -27.40
N PHE A 17 40.67 2.57 -27.92
CA PHE A 17 40.84 2.22 -29.32
C PHE A 17 40.27 0.82 -29.62
N GLU A 18 40.49 -0.15 -28.74
CA GLU A 18 39.94 -1.51 -28.86
C GLU A 18 38.41 -1.51 -28.76
N THR A 19 37.82 -0.72 -27.85
CA THR A 19 36.35 -0.61 -27.76
C THR A 19 35.73 0.05 -28.99
N LEU A 20 36.30 1.17 -29.47
CA LEU A 20 35.83 1.83 -30.70
C LEU A 20 35.96 0.92 -31.92
N ARG A 21 37.01 0.09 -31.97
CA ARG A 21 37.18 -0.91 -33.01
C ARG A 21 36.09 -1.99 -32.92
N GLY A 22 35.76 -2.48 -31.73
CA GLY A 22 34.68 -3.44 -31.54
C GLY A 22 33.33 -2.92 -32.01
N ILE A 23 32.99 -1.67 -31.67
CA ILE A 23 31.74 -1.01 -32.12
C ILE A 23 31.72 -0.84 -33.66
N ALA A 24 32.86 -0.49 -34.25
CA ALA A 24 32.99 -0.32 -35.69
C ALA A 24 32.81 -1.65 -36.44
N GLU A 25 33.39 -2.74 -35.92
CA GLU A 25 33.25 -4.10 -36.46
C GLU A 25 31.81 -4.63 -36.32
N GLU A 26 31.13 -4.36 -35.19
CA GLU A 26 29.73 -4.74 -34.98
C GLU A 26 28.77 -4.05 -35.96
N ARG A 27 29.06 -2.80 -36.33
CA ARG A 27 28.23 -1.98 -37.23
C ARG A 27 28.69 -2.00 -38.69
N ASP A 28 29.67 -2.84 -39.06
CA ASP A 28 30.24 -2.95 -40.41
C ASP A 28 30.71 -1.60 -41.02
N ILE A 29 31.20 -0.68 -40.18
CA ILE A 29 31.64 0.67 -40.60
C ILE A 29 33.11 0.92 -40.28
N SER A 30 33.76 1.79 -41.05
CA SER A 30 35.15 2.16 -40.78
C SER A 30 35.26 2.91 -39.45
N LEU A 31 36.35 2.71 -38.71
CA LEU A 31 36.65 3.46 -37.48
C LEU A 31 36.61 4.99 -37.72
N SER A 32 37.05 5.43 -38.90
CA SER A 32 36.99 6.84 -39.31
C SER A 32 35.58 7.35 -39.56
N ALA A 33 34.62 6.50 -39.91
CA ALA A 33 33.21 6.86 -40.08
C ALA A 33 32.54 7.05 -38.72
N VAL A 34 32.70 6.09 -37.80
CA VAL A 34 32.20 6.20 -36.41
C VAL A 34 32.63 7.50 -35.76
N PHE A 35 33.90 7.87 -35.93
CA PHE A 35 34.43 9.11 -35.36
C PHE A 35 33.83 10.37 -35.99
N ARG A 36 33.60 10.37 -37.31
CA ARG A 36 32.95 11.50 -37.99
C ARG A 36 31.52 11.65 -37.54
N ASP A 37 30.76 10.56 -37.50
CA ASP A 37 29.36 10.57 -37.10
C ASP A 37 29.20 11.09 -35.66
N TYR A 38 30.10 10.71 -34.75
CA TYR A 38 30.12 11.24 -33.38
C TYR A 38 30.46 12.74 -33.34
N VAL A 39 31.47 13.18 -34.09
CA VAL A 39 31.84 14.61 -34.15
C VAL A 39 30.73 15.44 -34.78
N ASP A 40 30.07 14.94 -35.81
CA ASP A 40 28.97 15.60 -36.50
C ASP A 40 27.76 15.74 -35.57
N LEU A 41 27.42 14.69 -34.80
CA LEU A 41 26.38 14.75 -33.76
C LEU A 41 26.74 15.77 -32.66
N LEU A 42 27.99 15.76 -32.20
CA LEU A 42 28.46 16.66 -31.15
C LEU A 42 28.42 18.14 -31.59
N VAL A 43 28.77 18.42 -32.85
CA VAL A 43 28.72 19.77 -33.44
C VAL A 43 27.28 20.21 -33.67
N ALA A 44 26.41 19.29 -34.13
CA ALA A 44 25.00 19.59 -34.37
C ALA A 44 24.24 20.01 -33.10
N HIS A 45 24.63 19.47 -31.94
CA HIS A 45 24.00 19.74 -30.65
C HIS A 45 24.84 20.64 -29.72
N ASP A 46 25.82 21.37 -30.26
CA ASP A 46 26.66 22.33 -29.51
C ASP A 46 27.28 21.75 -28.22
N GLY A 47 27.65 20.46 -28.28
CA GLY A 47 28.20 19.71 -27.14
C GLY A 47 27.18 19.13 -26.16
N GLN A 48 25.88 19.38 -26.35
CA GLN A 48 24.81 18.83 -25.52
C GLN A 48 24.30 17.51 -26.12
N VAL A 49 25.01 16.41 -25.87
CA VAL A 49 24.56 15.08 -26.25
C VAL A 49 24.31 14.26 -24.99
N GLU A 50 23.05 13.90 -24.75
CA GLU A 50 22.64 12.98 -23.68
C GLU A 50 22.67 11.56 -24.24
N VAL A 51 23.47 10.68 -23.62
CA VAL A 51 23.57 9.28 -24.02
C VAL A 51 22.47 8.51 -23.31
N VAL A 52 21.36 8.31 -24.02
CA VAL A 52 20.20 7.59 -23.52
C VAL A 52 20.33 6.10 -23.92
N PRO A 53 20.18 5.16 -22.97
CA PRO A 53 20.14 3.72 -23.25
C PRO A 53 19.05 3.34 -24.26
N GLU A 54 19.29 2.29 -25.07
CA GLU A 54 18.37 1.89 -26.15
C GLU A 54 16.94 1.56 -25.68
N HIS A 55 16.75 1.15 -24.41
CA HIS A 55 15.43 0.88 -23.86
C HIS A 55 14.61 2.15 -23.59
N GLU A 56 15.26 3.26 -23.27
CA GLU A 56 14.63 4.58 -23.07
C GLU A 56 14.41 5.32 -24.41
N LEU A 57 15.16 4.94 -25.46
CA LEU A 57 15.06 5.54 -26.79
C LEU A 57 13.80 5.08 -27.55
N ASN A 58 13.38 3.82 -27.35
CA ASN A 58 12.10 3.32 -27.86
C ASN A 58 10.92 4.01 -27.17
N GLU A 59 11.03 4.29 -25.88
CA GLU A 59 10.01 5.08 -25.16
C GLU A 59 9.99 6.52 -25.69
N ALA A 60 11.14 7.16 -25.93
CA ALA A 60 11.19 8.54 -26.41
C ALA A 60 10.68 8.74 -27.85
N THR A 61 10.79 7.74 -28.72
CA THR A 61 10.36 7.84 -30.13
C THR A 61 8.89 7.48 -30.36
N ASP A 62 8.29 6.66 -29.50
CA ASP A 62 6.84 6.41 -29.49
C ASP A 62 6.04 7.46 -28.67
N THR A 63 6.73 8.32 -27.89
CA THR A 63 6.11 9.33 -27.01
C THR A 63 6.08 10.74 -27.62
N GLU A 64 5.69 10.88 -28.90
CA GLU A 64 5.16 12.19 -29.35
C GLU A 64 3.67 12.37 -29.02
N GLU A 65 2.96 11.30 -28.64
CA GLU A 65 1.58 11.42 -28.17
C GLU A 65 1.30 10.42 -27.03
N THR A 66 1.06 10.95 -25.82
CA THR A 66 0.37 10.33 -24.66
C THR A 66 1.17 9.76 -23.47
N THR A 67 1.25 10.57 -22.40
CA THR A 67 0.90 10.18 -21.02
C THR A 67 1.77 9.24 -20.17
N GLU A 68 2.97 8.80 -20.57
CA GLU A 68 3.82 7.99 -19.67
C GLU A 68 4.64 8.85 -18.69
N SER A 69 3.95 9.58 -17.81
CA SER A 69 4.58 10.24 -16.65
C SER A 69 4.73 9.22 -15.53
N PHE A 70 5.96 8.83 -15.21
CA PHE A 70 6.26 8.08 -13.99
C PHE A 70 6.15 9.01 -12.76
N PRO A 71 5.51 8.59 -11.65
CA PRO A 71 4.81 7.33 -11.41
C PRO A 71 3.48 7.23 -12.18
N PRO A 72 3.08 6.01 -12.61
CA PRO A 72 1.92 5.80 -13.48
C PRO A 72 0.64 6.30 -12.80
N LYS A 73 -0.11 7.13 -13.53
CA LYS A 73 -1.39 7.67 -13.07
C LYS A 73 -2.53 6.87 -13.69
N VAL A 74 -3.38 6.29 -12.84
CA VAL A 74 -4.60 5.60 -13.27
C VAL A 74 -5.79 6.54 -13.09
N GLU A 75 -6.53 6.79 -14.17
CA GLU A 75 -7.78 7.55 -14.09
C GLU A 75 -8.91 6.66 -13.58
N VAL A 76 -9.50 7.06 -12.45
CA VAL A 76 -10.61 6.32 -11.82
C VAL A 76 -11.92 7.07 -12.07
N PRO A 77 -13.01 6.38 -12.48
CA PRO A 77 -14.31 7.02 -12.65
C PRO A 77 -14.82 7.62 -11.33
N LYS A 78 -15.50 8.77 -11.41
CA LYS A 78 -16.09 9.44 -10.23
C LYS A 78 -17.13 8.56 -9.49
N SER A 79 -17.76 7.61 -10.18
CA SER A 79 -18.67 6.65 -9.55
C SER A 79 -17.97 5.74 -8.55
N PHE A 80 -16.76 5.27 -8.88
CA PHE A 80 -15.95 4.43 -8.01
C PHE A 80 -15.56 5.18 -6.73
N VAL A 81 -15.11 6.43 -6.86
CA VAL A 81 -14.74 7.27 -5.70
C VAL A 81 -15.92 7.46 -4.76
N ARG A 82 -17.11 7.76 -5.30
CA ARG A 82 -18.33 7.95 -4.50
C ARG A 82 -18.78 6.68 -3.79
N GLU A 83 -18.69 5.54 -4.48
CA GLU A 83 -19.06 4.27 -3.89
C GLU A 83 -18.08 3.87 -2.79
N HIS A 84 -16.79 4.06 -3.01
CA HIS A 84 -15.75 3.81 -2.01
C HIS A 84 -15.98 4.66 -0.77
N GLU A 85 -16.20 5.97 -0.93
CA GLU A 85 -16.51 6.87 0.17
C GLU A 85 -17.78 6.44 0.92
N ARG A 86 -18.84 6.04 0.21
CA ARG A 86 -20.06 5.51 0.84
C ARG A 86 -19.76 4.24 1.66
N LEU A 87 -18.99 3.31 1.10
CA LEU A 87 -18.63 2.06 1.76
C LEU A 87 -17.76 2.31 2.99
N GLU A 88 -16.81 3.25 2.92
CA GLU A 88 -16.00 3.65 4.07
C GLU A 88 -16.87 4.21 5.20
N LEU A 89 -17.80 5.11 4.87
CA LEU A 89 -18.73 5.67 5.85
C LEU A 89 -19.67 4.61 6.44
N GLU A 90 -20.17 3.67 5.63
CA GLU A 90 -21.00 2.56 6.11
C GLU A 90 -20.20 1.64 7.05
N ALA A 91 -18.97 1.29 6.68
CA ALA A 91 -18.11 0.46 7.51
C ALA A 91 -17.77 1.13 8.84
N ASP A 92 -17.49 2.43 8.83
CA ASP A 92 -17.22 3.19 10.05
C ASP A 92 -18.45 3.28 10.95
N HIS A 93 -19.64 3.49 10.37
CA HIS A 93 -20.89 3.44 11.13
C HIS A 93 -21.13 2.07 11.79
N LEU A 94 -20.87 0.97 11.08
CA LEU A 94 -20.99 -0.38 11.61
C LEU A 94 -19.98 -0.65 12.75
N ARG A 95 -18.76 -0.11 12.65
CA ARG A 95 -17.78 -0.19 13.73
C ARG A 95 -18.25 0.53 14.99
N GLU A 96 -18.80 1.73 14.84
CA GLU A 96 -19.35 2.51 15.96
C GLU A 96 -20.49 1.75 16.66
N GLN A 97 -21.44 1.19 15.91
CA GLN A 97 -22.52 0.36 16.46
C GLN A 97 -21.98 -0.86 17.24
N LEU A 98 -20.96 -1.53 16.69
CA LEU A 98 -20.33 -2.67 17.38
C LEU A 98 -19.62 -2.24 18.67
N GLU A 99 -18.95 -1.08 18.67
CA GLU A 99 -18.30 -0.55 19.87
C GLU A 99 -19.30 -0.13 20.95
N GLU A 100 -20.43 0.45 20.57
CA GLU A 100 -21.53 0.75 21.49
C GLU A 100 -22.08 -0.53 22.11
N HIS A 101 -22.40 -1.53 21.29
CA HIS A 101 -22.92 -2.81 21.79
C HIS A 101 -21.93 -3.53 22.70
N LYS A 102 -20.63 -3.51 22.36
CA LYS A 102 -19.58 -4.04 23.24
C LYS A 102 -19.54 -3.32 24.58
N ARG A 103 -19.60 -1.98 24.58
CA ARG A 103 -19.63 -1.18 25.82
C ARG A 103 -20.86 -1.51 26.66
N TYR A 104 -22.02 -1.63 26.04
CA TYR A 104 -23.27 -2.01 26.72
C TYR A 104 -23.19 -3.41 27.34
N VAL A 105 -22.68 -4.41 26.61
CA VAL A 105 -22.47 -5.76 27.17
C VAL A 105 -21.51 -5.74 28.35
N THR A 106 -20.42 -4.98 28.27
CA THR A 106 -19.48 -4.82 29.39
C THR A 106 -20.16 -4.19 30.60
N GLN A 107 -20.99 -3.17 30.40
CA GLN A 107 -21.77 -2.55 31.48
C GLN A 107 -22.74 -3.56 32.13
N LEU A 108 -23.45 -4.36 31.33
CA LEU A 108 -24.36 -5.38 31.86
C LEU A 108 -23.62 -6.46 32.64
N ARG A 109 -22.46 -6.89 32.16
CA ARG A 109 -21.61 -7.84 32.90
C ARG A 109 -21.16 -7.25 34.23
N GLN A 110 -20.71 -6.01 34.24
CA GLN A 110 -20.34 -5.33 35.48
C GLN A 110 -21.52 -5.24 36.46
N GLN A 111 -22.71 -4.88 35.99
CA GLN A 111 -23.91 -4.85 36.83
C GLN A 111 -24.29 -6.22 37.39
N LEU A 112 -24.13 -7.28 36.59
CA LEU A 112 -24.37 -8.65 37.05
C LEU A 112 -23.32 -9.08 38.10
N ASP A 113 -22.04 -8.79 37.85
CA ASP A 113 -20.95 -9.08 38.79
C ASP A 113 -21.13 -8.33 40.13
N GLU A 114 -21.69 -7.11 40.09
CA GLU A 114 -22.06 -6.31 41.28
C GLU A 114 -23.28 -6.92 42.00
N HIS A 115 -24.34 -7.30 41.27
CA HIS A 115 -25.54 -7.92 41.86
C HIS A 115 -25.25 -9.30 42.47
N ASP A 116 -24.42 -10.12 41.83
CA ASP A 116 -23.98 -11.43 42.34
C ASP A 116 -23.15 -11.30 43.62
N GLN A 117 -22.57 -10.13 43.92
CA GLN A 117 -21.85 -9.91 45.18
C GLN A 117 -22.75 -9.37 46.31
N GLU A 118 -23.82 -8.64 45.99
CA GLU A 118 -24.68 -7.98 46.99
C GLU A 118 -25.93 -8.80 47.36
N ASP A 119 -26.46 -9.68 46.48
CA ASP A 119 -27.73 -10.41 46.69
C ASP A 119 -27.59 -11.94 46.91
N ILE A 120 -26.38 -12.52 46.87
CA ILE A 120 -26.21 -13.97 47.11
C ILE A 120 -26.14 -14.23 48.62
N VAL A 121 -27.29 -14.48 49.23
CA VAL A 121 -27.35 -15.17 50.53
C VAL A 121 -27.08 -16.65 50.29
N GLN A 122 -25.93 -17.16 50.74
CA GLN A 122 -25.64 -18.59 50.64
C GLN A 122 -26.61 -19.33 51.54
N LEU A 123 -27.42 -20.23 50.97
CA LEU A 123 -28.43 -21.01 51.71
C LEU A 123 -27.80 -21.85 52.84
N GLU A 124 -26.50 -22.14 52.72
CA GLU A 124 -25.65 -22.80 53.71
C GLU A 124 -25.48 -21.96 55.00
N ASP A 125 -25.51 -20.63 54.88
CA ASP A 125 -25.41 -19.69 56.01
C ASP A 125 -26.77 -19.47 56.71
N LEU A 126 -27.88 -19.72 56.01
CA LEU A 126 -29.24 -19.65 56.56
C LEU A 126 -29.64 -20.90 57.37
N ASP A 127 -28.97 -22.03 57.14
CA ASP A 127 -29.23 -23.32 57.80
C ASP A 127 -28.42 -23.47 59.11
N GLY A 128 -27.59 -22.48 59.46
CA GLY A 128 -26.57 -22.58 60.52
C GLY A 128 -26.86 -21.88 61.85
N GLU A 129 -27.92 -21.06 61.95
CA GLU A 129 -28.21 -20.30 63.19
C GLU A 129 -29.62 -20.50 63.78
N ASP A 130 -30.55 -21.16 63.10
CA ASP A 130 -31.96 -21.29 63.57
C ASP A 130 -32.50 -22.74 63.59
N ASP A 131 -31.65 -23.78 63.55
CA ASP A 131 -32.08 -25.19 63.65
C ASP A 131 -31.97 -25.79 65.07
N ASP A 132 -32.07 -24.94 66.09
CA ASP A 132 -32.40 -25.34 67.46
C ASP A 132 -33.74 -24.64 67.86
N ASP A 133 -34.88 -25.35 67.77
CA ASP A 133 -36.18 -25.09 68.44
C ASP A 133 -37.41 -24.49 67.69
N ALA A 134 -37.58 -24.57 66.36
CA ALA A 134 -38.88 -24.19 65.76
C ALA A 134 -39.41 -25.13 64.66
N SER A 135 -39.96 -26.28 65.06
CA SER A 135 -40.86 -27.05 64.19
C SER A 135 -42.12 -26.24 63.86
N TYR A 136 -42.15 -25.56 62.72
CA TYR A 136 -43.33 -24.85 62.24
C TYR A 136 -44.44 -25.82 61.84
N ARG A 137 -45.40 -26.07 62.76
CA ARG A 137 -46.69 -26.70 62.44
C ARG A 137 -47.66 -25.62 61.94
N ILE A 138 -47.86 -25.55 60.63
CA ILE A 138 -48.99 -24.84 60.02
C ILE A 138 -50.30 -25.52 60.43
N GLY A 139 -51.24 -24.72 60.90
CA GLY A 139 -52.43 -25.13 61.63
C GLY A 139 -53.43 -25.97 60.84
N SER A 140 -54.05 -26.88 61.59
CA SER A 140 -55.29 -27.61 61.29
C SER A 140 -56.35 -26.70 60.66
N PHE A 141 -56.72 -27.00 59.41
CA PHE A 141 -57.89 -26.44 58.75
C PHE A 141 -58.78 -27.62 58.31
N ASP A 142 -59.58 -28.11 59.24
CA ASP A 142 -60.71 -29.00 58.92
C ASP A 142 -61.82 -28.68 59.93
N ASP A 143 -62.58 -27.64 59.59
CA ASP A 143 -63.90 -27.35 60.16
C ASP A 143 -64.65 -26.50 59.12
N LEU A 144 -65.13 -27.15 58.06
CA LEU A 144 -66.17 -26.63 57.15
C LEU A 144 -67.03 -27.78 56.60
N ASP A 145 -68.26 -27.82 57.12
CA ASP A 145 -69.48 -28.62 56.79
C ASP A 145 -69.62 -30.08 57.28
#